data_AF-A0A8J4DPX1-F1
#
_entry.id   AF-A0A8J4DPX1-F1
#
_cell.length_a   1.000
_cell.length_b   1.000
_cell.length_c   1.000
_cell.angle_alpha   90.00
_cell.angle_beta   90.00
_cell.angle_gamma   90.00
#
_symmetry.space_group_name_H-M   'P 1'
#
loop_
_entity.id
_entity.type
_entity.pdbx_description
1 polymer ?
#
loop_
_entity_poly.entity_id
_entity_poly.type
_entity_poly.pdbx_seq_one_letter_code
_entity_poly.pdbx_strand_id
1 'polypeptide(L)'
;MHNPCVFSHAVTLGEIWDPTDVVPVDLLPLLITTGIRPPERVLAHVRRLDDPWDGAMDRACAISAVAGHVDPDEALDLAAGIATEQARAKALSALAAHRPERVFGAARALAGVEWQARALTAVVPHLPDALRAEASDLAVAAAADVPDERGRFHALLALLPHPEAERYAVEAVADMSPDEVRAAIRPDPAAFRTPALLEAAWSRAGVVSRALLAPLLSAERRAEVLAGALALEVPHQRLEALVALIPHLPEESRAAALDRAWEAADSVADHAVWGAMSRVESWRSLVPHLSGERRDAALRTALAAVVAVNRENFVVFELLRLAPLMPTDLLAMAVAKVGATRRPCWRAPGLFTLARHLPAELLPRAVEAATAMGEPYWVGMAMAGIAPRLSADERRRHLADLRIVELL
;
A
#
# COMPACT_ATOMS: atom_id res chain seq x y z
N MET A 1 5.07 -3.68 5.07
CA MET A 1 4.77 -2.28 5.51
C MET A 1 3.92 -1.62 4.44
N HIS A 2 2.66 -1.30 4.77
CA HIS A 2 1.77 -0.57 3.86
C HIS A 2 2.29 0.86 3.70
N ASN A 3 2.46 1.30 2.45
CA ASN A 3 2.84 2.66 2.11
C ASN A 3 1.69 3.61 2.54
N PRO A 4 1.84 4.44 3.58
CA PRO A 4 0.75 5.32 4.03
C PRO A 4 0.49 6.49 3.06
N CYS A 5 1.30 6.62 2.01
CA CYS A 5 1.29 7.77 1.12
C CYS A 5 0.10 7.78 0.13
N VAL A 6 -0.63 6.67 -0.04
CA VAL A 6 -1.57 6.57 -1.18
C VAL A 6 -2.91 7.29 -0.94
N PHE A 7 -3.33 7.58 0.29
CA PHE A 7 -4.61 8.28 0.52
C PHE A 7 -4.73 9.08 1.84
N SER A 8 -3.67 9.20 2.65
CA SER A 8 -3.79 9.84 3.97
C SER A 8 -3.84 11.37 3.95
N HIS A 9 -3.31 12.05 2.92
CA HIS A 9 -3.21 13.52 2.91
C HIS A 9 -4.47 14.25 2.37
N ALA A 10 -5.56 13.54 2.08
CA ALA A 10 -6.80 14.16 1.61
C ALA A 10 -7.99 14.05 2.59
N VAL A 11 -7.79 13.51 3.80
CA VAL A 11 -8.90 13.01 4.62
C VAL A 11 -9.29 13.92 5.80
N THR A 12 -8.56 14.98 6.11
CA THR A 12 -8.90 15.84 7.25
C THR A 12 -8.72 17.31 6.95
N LEU A 13 -9.66 17.93 6.24
CA LEU A 13 -10.19 19.29 6.48
C LEU A 13 -10.91 19.78 5.21
N GLY A 14 -12.24 19.70 5.23
CA GLY A 14 -13.09 20.11 4.12
C GLY A 14 -13.39 21.60 4.02
N GLU A 15 -12.66 22.51 4.68
CA GLU A 15 -13.12 23.91 4.78
C GLU A 15 -12.07 25.04 4.71
N ILE A 16 -10.77 24.83 4.44
CA ILE A 16 -9.81 25.97 4.47
C ILE A 16 -8.66 25.88 3.45
N TRP A 17 -8.86 25.62 2.15
CA TRP A 17 -7.74 25.64 1.20
C TRP A 17 -8.02 26.51 -0.03
N ASP A 18 -7.14 27.50 -0.25
CA ASP A 18 -6.96 28.18 -1.54
C ASP A 18 -6.27 27.18 -2.50
N PRO A 19 -6.93 26.75 -3.60
CA PRO A 19 -6.47 25.67 -4.46
C PRO A 19 -5.27 26.04 -5.37
N THR A 20 -4.71 27.25 -5.27
CA THR A 20 -3.68 27.73 -6.21
C THR A 20 -2.22 27.44 -5.81
N ASP A 21 -1.95 27.05 -4.56
CA ASP A 21 -0.56 27.00 -4.05
C ASP A 21 0.01 25.62 -3.69
N VAL A 22 -0.82 24.57 -3.63
CA VAL A 22 -0.33 23.23 -3.23
C VAL A 22 -0.51 22.23 -4.36
N VAL A 23 0.60 21.92 -5.01
CA VAL A 23 0.69 20.81 -5.95
C VAL A 23 0.73 19.52 -5.14
N PRO A 24 -0.20 18.57 -5.34
CA PRO A 24 -0.11 17.25 -4.71
C PRO A 24 1.26 16.61 -4.94
N VAL A 25 1.88 16.10 -3.87
CA VAL A 25 3.25 15.54 -3.90
C VAL A 25 3.43 14.47 -5.00
N ASP A 26 2.39 13.68 -5.27
CA ASP A 26 2.40 12.63 -6.30
C ASP A 26 2.49 13.17 -7.73
N LEU A 27 2.16 14.43 -7.95
CA LEU A 27 2.26 15.09 -9.26
C LEU A 27 3.64 15.69 -9.50
N LEU A 28 4.47 15.89 -8.47
CA LEU A 28 5.79 16.51 -8.62
C LEU A 28 6.69 15.77 -9.62
N PRO A 29 6.80 14.42 -9.62
CA PRO A 29 7.62 13.71 -10.61
C PRO A 29 7.05 13.82 -12.03
N LEU A 30 5.71 13.84 -12.15
CA LEU A 30 5.03 14.03 -13.43
C LEU A 30 5.32 15.41 -14.01
N LEU A 31 5.33 16.47 -13.20
CA LEU A 31 5.65 17.82 -13.65
C LEU A 31 7.07 17.93 -14.20
N ILE A 32 8.03 17.20 -13.61
CA ILE A 32 9.42 17.15 -14.09
C ILE A 32 9.51 16.35 -15.39
N THR A 33 8.98 15.12 -15.40
CA THR A 33 9.11 14.20 -16.55
C THR A 33 8.35 14.65 -17.79
N THR A 34 7.27 15.42 -17.62
CA THR A 34 6.51 16.01 -18.73
C THR A 34 7.07 17.36 -19.21
N GLY A 35 8.09 17.89 -18.54
CA GLY A 35 8.68 19.20 -18.86
C GLY A 35 7.81 20.41 -18.49
N ILE A 36 6.71 20.20 -17.77
CA ILE A 36 5.80 21.27 -17.34
C ILE A 36 6.47 22.18 -16.30
N ARG A 37 7.24 21.61 -15.38
CA ARG A 37 8.09 22.37 -14.45
C ARG A 37 9.49 21.80 -14.40
N PRO A 38 10.53 22.64 -14.46
CA PRO A 38 11.89 22.15 -14.35
C PRO A 38 12.20 21.78 -12.88
N PRO A 39 13.16 20.87 -12.64
CA PRO A 39 13.49 20.34 -11.31
C PRO A 39 13.73 21.41 -10.25
N GLU A 40 14.34 22.55 -10.60
CA GLU A 40 14.70 23.62 -9.66
C GLU A 40 13.45 24.30 -9.11
N ARG A 41 12.41 24.47 -9.93
CA ARG A 41 11.12 25.03 -9.48
C ARG A 41 10.37 24.07 -8.56
N VAL A 42 10.53 22.76 -8.77
CA VAL A 42 9.97 21.75 -7.88
C VAL A 42 10.68 21.77 -6.54
N LEU A 43 12.02 21.82 -6.51
CA LEU A 43 12.78 21.98 -5.26
C LEU A 43 12.45 23.27 -4.50
N ALA A 44 12.25 24.38 -5.21
CA ALA A 44 11.80 25.63 -4.60
C ALA A 44 10.37 25.54 -3.99
N HIS A 45 9.53 24.66 -4.52
CA HIS A 45 8.24 24.33 -3.90
C HIS A 45 8.43 23.45 -2.66
N VAL A 46 9.25 22.39 -2.73
CA VAL A 46 9.59 21.53 -1.58
C VAL A 46 10.17 22.33 -0.40
N ARG A 47 11.01 23.33 -0.69
CA ARG A 47 11.56 24.27 0.31
C ARG A 47 10.49 25.13 0.99
N ARG A 48 9.31 25.34 0.39
CA ARG A 48 8.24 26.14 0.99
C ARG A 48 7.31 25.34 1.91
N LEU A 49 7.38 24.01 1.90
CA LEU A 49 6.53 23.11 2.70
C LEU A 49 6.88 23.09 4.21
N ASP A 50 7.51 24.12 4.78
CA ASP A 50 8.08 24.09 6.15
C ASP A 50 7.11 24.55 7.25
N ASP A 51 5.82 24.23 7.17
CA ASP A 51 4.85 24.63 8.20
C ASP A 51 5.08 23.86 9.52
N PRO A 52 5.13 24.55 10.68
CA PRO A 52 5.48 23.98 11.99
C PRO A 52 4.60 22.83 12.53
N TRP A 53 3.42 22.54 11.96
CA TRP A 53 2.54 21.49 12.51
C TRP A 53 2.28 20.27 11.61
N ASP A 54 2.62 20.28 10.32
CA ASP A 54 2.54 19.11 9.41
C ASP A 54 3.56 19.13 8.24
N GLY A 55 4.25 20.26 8.01
CA GLY A 55 5.09 20.48 6.83
C GLY A 55 6.36 19.60 6.76
N ALA A 56 6.89 19.16 7.91
CA ALA A 56 8.08 18.32 7.95
C ALA A 56 7.88 16.98 7.21
N MET A 57 6.73 16.33 7.39
CA MET A 57 6.42 15.07 6.72
C MET A 57 6.08 15.27 5.24
N ASP A 58 5.35 16.34 4.91
CA ASP A 58 5.06 16.70 3.52
C ASP A 58 6.34 16.97 2.72
N ARG A 59 7.30 17.69 3.32
CA ARG A 59 8.62 17.88 2.74
C ARG A 59 9.34 16.55 2.54
N ALA A 60 9.35 15.67 3.54
CA ALA A 60 10.01 14.36 3.40
C ALA A 60 9.37 13.52 2.29
N CYS A 61 8.04 13.53 2.17
CA CYS A 61 7.30 12.89 1.09
C CYS A 61 7.68 13.50 -0.26
N ALA A 62 7.75 14.83 -0.35
CA ALA A 62 8.09 15.53 -1.58
C ALA A 62 9.52 15.21 -2.03
N ILE A 63 10.50 15.24 -1.12
CA ILE A 63 11.88 14.80 -1.38
C ILE A 63 11.89 13.33 -1.86
N SER A 64 11.13 12.44 -1.19
CA SER A 64 11.06 11.04 -1.58
C SER A 64 10.52 10.85 -3.00
N ALA A 65 9.53 11.65 -3.40
CA ALA A 65 8.94 11.58 -4.74
C ALA A 65 9.92 12.02 -5.83
N VAL A 66 10.76 13.02 -5.54
CA VAL A 66 11.63 13.66 -6.54
C VAL A 66 13.08 13.21 -6.48
N ALA A 67 13.47 12.34 -5.53
CA ALA A 67 14.86 11.94 -5.27
C ALA A 67 15.69 11.54 -6.52
N GLY A 68 15.05 10.88 -7.50
CA GLY A 68 15.70 10.49 -8.77
C GLY A 68 15.63 11.52 -9.91
N HIS A 69 15.03 12.68 -9.68
CA HIS A 69 14.71 13.68 -10.71
C HIS A 69 15.32 15.06 -10.42
N VAL A 70 16.01 15.21 -9.29
CA VAL A 70 16.58 16.48 -8.82
C VAL A 70 18.05 16.30 -8.45
N ASP A 71 18.75 17.40 -8.21
CA ASP A 71 20.11 17.33 -7.65
C ASP A 71 20.05 16.69 -6.24
N PRO A 72 20.69 15.52 -6.05
CA PRO A 72 20.63 14.82 -4.78
C PRO A 72 21.41 15.53 -3.67
N ASP A 73 22.36 16.41 -3.98
CA ASP A 73 23.09 17.18 -2.97
C ASP A 73 22.19 18.32 -2.43
N GLU A 74 21.45 19.02 -3.29
CA GLU A 74 20.45 20.00 -2.83
C GLU A 74 19.30 19.33 -2.07
N ALA A 75 18.86 18.15 -2.51
CA ALA A 75 17.84 17.37 -1.81
C ALA A 75 18.30 16.89 -0.42
N LEU A 76 19.59 16.52 -0.27
CA LEU A 76 20.17 16.18 1.02
C LEU A 76 20.23 17.37 1.97
N ASP A 77 20.60 18.55 1.46
CA ASP A 77 20.62 19.77 2.28
C ASP A 77 19.21 20.15 2.75
N LEU A 78 18.19 19.98 1.89
CA LEU A 78 16.78 20.12 2.27
C LEU A 78 16.34 19.07 3.31
N ALA A 79 16.80 17.82 3.15
CA ALA A 79 16.50 16.75 4.10
C ALA A 79 17.11 17.04 5.49
N ALA A 80 18.35 17.54 5.53
CA ALA A 80 19.03 17.92 6.77
C ALA A 80 18.28 19.01 7.56
N GLY A 81 17.62 19.94 6.85
CA GLY A 81 16.80 20.99 7.44
C GLY A 81 15.45 20.53 8.00
N ILE A 82 15.05 19.27 7.84
CA ILE A 82 13.78 18.77 8.36
C ILE A 82 13.81 18.71 9.89
N ALA A 83 12.80 19.32 10.53
CA ALA A 83 12.74 19.46 11.99
C ALA A 83 12.62 18.12 12.75
N THR A 84 11.76 17.20 12.27
CA THR A 84 11.52 15.92 12.96
C THR A 84 12.45 14.83 12.44
N GLU A 85 12.99 14.02 13.35
CA GLU A 85 13.91 12.92 12.97
C GLU A 85 13.23 11.85 12.14
N GLN A 86 11.94 11.58 12.40
CA GLN A 86 11.13 10.66 11.59
C GLN A 86 11.08 11.09 10.13
N ALA A 87 10.74 12.36 9.87
CA ALA A 87 10.64 12.89 8.53
C ALA A 87 12.03 13.01 7.88
N ARG A 88 13.05 13.40 8.66
CA ARG A 88 14.44 13.43 8.20
C ARG A 88 14.92 12.05 7.77
N ALA A 89 14.72 11.02 8.59
CA ALA A 89 15.10 9.64 8.25
C ALA A 89 14.37 9.14 7.00
N LYS A 90 13.08 9.46 6.83
CA LYS A 90 12.34 9.13 5.60
C LYS A 90 12.97 9.75 4.36
N ALA A 91 13.31 11.05 4.41
CA ALA A 91 13.97 11.73 3.29
C ALA A 91 15.36 11.14 3.02
N LEU A 92 16.16 10.87 4.06
CA LEU A 92 17.47 10.23 3.95
C LEU A 92 17.38 8.83 3.33
N SER A 93 16.43 7.99 3.75
CA SER A 93 16.20 6.67 3.16
C SER A 93 15.91 6.73 1.66
N ALA A 94 15.16 7.74 1.20
CA ALA A 94 14.85 7.90 -0.22
C ALA A 94 16.07 8.36 -1.05
N LEU A 95 17.02 9.04 -0.43
CA LEU A 95 18.25 9.53 -1.07
C LEU A 95 19.40 8.51 -1.04
N ALA A 96 19.22 7.37 -0.35
CA ALA A 96 20.23 6.35 -0.13
C ALA A 96 20.89 5.84 -1.42
N ALA A 97 20.12 5.66 -2.50
CA ALA A 97 20.62 5.18 -3.78
C ALA A 97 21.41 6.24 -4.57
N HIS A 98 21.27 7.53 -4.24
CA HIS A 98 21.81 8.64 -5.03
C HIS A 98 23.10 9.23 -4.43
N ARG A 99 23.24 9.18 -3.11
CA ARG A 99 24.41 9.68 -2.35
C ARG A 99 24.66 8.84 -1.08
N PRO A 100 24.99 7.54 -1.22
CA PRO A 100 25.02 6.60 -0.10
C PRO A 100 26.01 6.99 1.00
N GLU A 101 27.20 7.51 0.67
CA GLU A 101 28.20 7.88 1.68
C GLU A 101 27.76 9.09 2.52
N ARG A 102 27.15 10.10 1.90
CA ARG A 102 26.60 11.27 2.62
C ARG A 102 25.39 10.88 3.47
N VAL A 103 24.51 10.03 2.93
CA VAL A 103 23.36 9.50 3.69
C VAL A 103 23.84 8.67 4.88
N PHE A 104 24.87 7.84 4.73
CA PHE A 104 25.44 7.08 5.84
C PHE A 104 25.96 8.01 6.95
N GLY A 105 26.71 9.06 6.61
CA GLY A 105 27.15 10.07 7.57
C GLY A 105 25.99 10.78 8.28
N ALA A 106 24.95 11.18 7.54
CA ALA A 106 23.76 11.83 8.10
C ALA A 106 22.92 10.89 8.97
N ALA A 107 22.76 9.63 8.56
CA ALA A 107 22.03 8.61 9.29
C ALA A 107 22.68 8.32 10.66
N ARG A 108 24.01 8.26 10.71
CA ARG A 108 24.77 8.11 11.97
C ARG A 108 24.52 9.22 12.97
N ALA A 109 24.22 10.43 12.51
CA ALA A 109 23.99 11.60 13.35
C ALA A 109 22.55 11.72 13.89
N LEU A 110 21.63 10.82 13.49
CA LEU A 110 20.28 10.77 14.06
C LEU A 110 20.33 10.29 15.52
N ALA A 111 19.58 10.96 16.41
CA ALA A 111 19.57 10.64 17.83
C ALA A 111 18.58 9.50 18.17
N GLY A 112 17.44 9.43 17.50
CA GLY A 112 16.44 8.38 17.70
C GLY A 112 16.86 7.05 17.07
N VAL A 113 17.01 6.02 17.91
CA VAL A 113 17.46 4.68 17.48
C VAL A 113 16.59 4.06 16.38
N GLU A 114 15.27 4.24 16.43
CA GLU A 114 14.35 3.76 15.39
C GLU A 114 14.62 4.42 14.03
N TRP A 115 14.80 5.75 14.04
CA TRP A 115 15.04 6.54 12.84
C TRP A 115 16.44 6.32 12.28
N GLN A 116 17.42 6.18 13.18
CA GLN A 116 18.78 5.80 12.83
C GLN A 116 18.81 4.41 12.17
N ALA A 117 18.23 3.38 12.80
CA ALA A 117 18.15 2.03 12.25
C ALA A 117 17.50 2.05 10.85
N ARG A 118 16.38 2.76 10.70
CA ARG A 118 15.68 2.88 9.41
C ARG A 118 16.54 3.52 8.31
N ALA A 119 17.26 4.60 8.62
CA ALA A 119 18.11 5.28 7.66
C ALA A 119 19.36 4.45 7.31
N LEU A 120 19.97 3.79 8.30
CA LEU A 120 21.12 2.92 8.12
C LEU A 120 20.76 1.68 7.27
N THR A 121 19.68 0.99 7.60
CA THR A 121 19.24 -0.18 6.83
C THR A 121 18.92 0.16 5.37
N ALA A 122 18.42 1.37 5.09
CA ALA A 122 18.18 1.83 3.72
C ALA A 122 19.47 2.11 2.92
N VAL A 123 20.56 2.53 3.57
CA VAL A 123 21.80 2.92 2.88
C VAL A 123 22.78 1.77 2.66
N VAL A 124 22.73 0.74 3.52
CA VAL A 124 23.61 -0.45 3.43
C VAL A 124 23.67 -1.06 2.02
N PRO A 125 22.56 -1.30 1.30
CA PRO A 125 22.60 -1.91 -0.04
C PRO A 125 23.30 -1.07 -1.11
N HIS A 126 23.44 0.24 -0.89
CA HIS A 126 23.97 1.19 -1.87
C HIS A 126 25.42 1.61 -1.59
N LEU A 127 25.96 1.25 -0.42
CA LEU A 127 27.35 1.58 -0.06
C LEU A 127 28.37 0.71 -0.82
N PRO A 128 29.55 1.27 -1.13
CA PRO A 128 30.67 0.48 -1.64
C PRO A 128 31.11 -0.59 -0.63
N ASP A 129 31.68 -1.69 -1.12
CA ASP A 129 32.05 -2.86 -0.31
C ASP A 129 32.89 -2.50 0.92
N ALA A 130 33.77 -1.50 0.79
CA ALA A 130 34.65 -1.03 1.86
C ALA A 130 33.89 -0.47 3.09
N LEU A 131 32.71 0.14 2.89
CA LEU A 131 31.91 0.73 3.96
C LEU A 131 30.71 -0.15 4.34
N ARG A 132 30.33 -1.10 3.48
CA ARG A 132 29.12 -1.91 3.68
C ARG A 132 29.18 -2.74 4.96
N ALA A 133 30.34 -3.31 5.30
CA ALA A 133 30.51 -4.12 6.52
C ALA A 133 30.28 -3.27 7.78
N GLU A 134 31.02 -2.16 7.94
CA GLU A 134 30.84 -1.22 9.05
C GLU A 134 29.39 -0.71 9.14
N ALA A 135 28.80 -0.36 8.00
CA ALA A 135 27.42 0.11 7.97
C ALA A 135 26.41 -0.97 8.36
N SER A 136 26.66 -2.23 8.00
CA SER A 136 25.81 -3.36 8.36
C SER A 136 25.87 -3.62 9.86
N ASP A 137 27.06 -3.67 10.46
CA ASP A 137 27.25 -3.89 11.89
C ASP A 137 26.56 -2.78 12.71
N LEU A 138 26.74 -1.52 12.29
CA LEU A 138 26.09 -0.38 12.94
C LEU A 138 24.57 -0.42 12.77
N ALA A 139 24.07 -0.80 11.59
CA ALA A 139 22.65 -0.94 11.34
C ALA A 139 22.03 -2.05 12.22
N VAL A 140 22.74 -3.17 12.42
CA VAL A 140 22.30 -4.27 13.30
C VAL A 140 22.24 -3.80 14.75
N ALA A 141 23.28 -3.12 15.23
CA ALA A 141 23.31 -2.57 16.58
C ALA A 141 22.14 -1.59 16.82
N ALA A 142 21.96 -0.61 15.93
CA ALA A 142 20.86 0.35 16.01
C ALA A 142 19.49 -0.33 15.94
N ALA A 143 19.34 -1.34 15.07
CA ALA A 143 18.11 -2.10 14.93
C ALA A 143 17.79 -2.91 16.19
N ALA A 144 18.78 -3.54 16.82
CA ALA A 144 18.61 -4.32 18.04
C ALA A 144 18.15 -3.44 19.23
N ASP A 145 18.58 -2.18 19.29
CA ASP A 145 18.21 -1.23 20.33
C ASP A 145 16.81 -0.61 20.15
N VAL A 146 16.10 -0.93 19.07
CA VAL A 146 14.72 -0.44 18.86
C VAL A 146 13.79 -0.99 19.95
N PRO A 147 13.06 -0.14 20.70
CA PRO A 147 12.21 -0.61 21.80
C PRO A 147 11.01 -1.45 21.34
N ASP A 148 10.36 -1.05 20.25
CA ASP A 148 9.21 -1.76 19.67
C ASP A 148 9.65 -3.08 19.02
N GLU A 149 9.13 -4.22 19.49
CA GLU A 149 9.56 -5.55 19.06
C GLU A 149 9.30 -5.77 17.56
N ARG A 150 8.17 -5.27 17.04
CA ARG A 150 7.81 -5.38 15.64
C ARG A 150 8.71 -4.51 14.75
N GLY A 151 9.00 -3.30 15.18
CA GLY A 151 9.92 -2.36 14.54
C GLY A 151 11.34 -2.91 14.51
N ARG A 152 11.81 -3.42 15.66
CA ARG A 152 13.09 -4.15 15.81
C ARG A 152 13.20 -5.28 14.79
N PHE A 153 12.21 -6.17 14.74
CA PHE A 153 12.18 -7.26 13.77
C PHE A 153 12.21 -6.81 12.32
N HIS A 154 11.41 -5.81 11.94
CA HIS A 154 11.40 -5.30 10.57
C HIS A 154 12.73 -4.66 10.17
N ALA A 155 13.40 -3.96 11.07
CA ALA A 155 14.72 -3.39 10.82
C ALA A 155 15.79 -4.49 10.64
N LEU A 156 15.76 -5.53 11.48
CA LEU A 156 16.70 -6.66 11.42
C LEU A 156 16.48 -7.54 10.19
N LEU A 157 15.22 -7.78 9.79
CA LEU A 157 14.90 -8.54 8.58
C LEU A 157 15.56 -7.95 7.32
N ALA A 158 15.58 -6.63 7.22
CA ALA A 158 16.14 -5.94 6.05
C ALA A 158 17.68 -5.97 6.01
N LEU A 159 18.33 -6.49 7.06
CA LEU A 159 19.78 -6.70 7.16
C LEU A 159 20.18 -8.17 6.93
N LEU A 160 19.23 -9.07 6.63
CA LEU A 160 19.55 -10.45 6.25
C LEU A 160 20.34 -10.50 4.93
N PRO A 161 21.33 -11.41 4.78
CA PRO A 161 21.61 -12.58 5.64
C PRO A 161 22.67 -12.35 6.74
N HIS A 162 22.75 -11.17 7.38
CA HIS A 162 23.67 -10.95 8.49
C HIS A 162 23.36 -11.87 9.70
N PRO A 163 24.33 -12.62 10.24
CA PRO A 163 24.07 -13.66 11.25
C PRO A 163 23.56 -13.09 12.58
N GLU A 164 24.10 -11.95 13.03
CA GLU A 164 23.60 -11.30 14.24
C GLU A 164 22.21 -10.71 14.04
N ALA A 165 21.89 -10.26 12.81
CA ALA A 165 20.56 -9.76 12.50
C ALA A 165 19.52 -10.88 12.58
N GLU A 166 19.84 -12.07 12.06
CA GLU A 166 18.98 -13.25 12.18
C GLU A 166 18.75 -13.61 13.65
N ARG A 167 19.81 -13.66 14.46
CA ARG A 167 19.70 -13.95 15.89
C ARG A 167 18.78 -12.98 16.61
N TYR A 168 19.01 -11.67 16.48
CA TYR A 168 18.16 -10.67 17.13
C TYR A 168 16.73 -10.67 16.58
N ALA A 169 16.53 -11.01 15.29
CA ALA A 169 15.20 -11.10 14.71
C ALA A 169 14.42 -12.28 15.28
N VAL A 170 15.08 -13.42 15.53
CA VAL A 170 14.50 -14.58 16.23
C VAL A 170 14.09 -14.22 17.64
N GLU A 171 14.96 -13.52 18.39
CA GLU A 171 14.68 -13.04 19.75
C GLU A 171 13.47 -12.07 19.73
N ALA A 172 13.44 -11.11 18.81
CA ALA A 172 12.32 -10.18 18.67
C ALA A 172 10.99 -10.89 18.38
N VAL A 173 10.96 -11.87 17.47
CA VAL A 173 9.75 -12.68 17.20
C VAL A 173 9.32 -13.48 18.42
N ALA A 174 10.28 -13.95 19.22
CA ALA A 174 10.01 -14.62 20.46
C ALA A 174 9.47 -13.67 21.54
N ASP A 175 9.58 -12.35 21.42
CA ASP A 175 8.98 -11.42 22.40
C ASP A 175 7.61 -10.89 21.95
N MET A 176 7.31 -10.94 20.65
CA MET A 176 6.03 -10.51 20.09
C MET A 176 4.81 -11.30 20.60
N SER A 177 3.67 -10.61 20.65
CA SER A 177 2.34 -11.19 20.77
C SER A 177 1.92 -11.93 19.48
N PRO A 178 0.95 -12.87 19.56
CA PRO A 178 0.45 -13.57 18.37
C PRO A 178 -0.10 -12.64 17.27
N ASP A 179 -0.69 -11.50 17.65
CA ASP A 179 -1.23 -10.53 16.71
C ASP A 179 -0.13 -9.72 16.01
N GLU A 180 0.96 -9.40 16.72
CA GLU A 180 2.14 -8.78 16.12
C GLU A 180 2.85 -9.73 15.15
N VAL A 181 3.01 -11.00 15.52
CA VAL A 181 3.54 -12.03 14.62
C VAL A 181 2.67 -12.15 13.36
N ARG A 182 1.34 -12.17 13.52
CA ARG A 182 0.41 -12.18 12.37
C ARG A 182 0.60 -10.96 11.48
N ALA A 183 0.74 -9.78 12.07
CA ALA A 183 0.92 -8.52 11.36
C ALA A 183 2.31 -8.42 10.69
N ALA A 184 3.31 -9.15 11.19
CA ALA A 184 4.64 -9.27 10.62
C ALA A 184 4.69 -10.25 9.44
N ILE A 185 3.96 -11.38 9.50
CA ILE A 185 3.89 -12.39 8.43
C ILE A 185 3.07 -11.88 7.23
N ARG A 186 1.91 -11.26 7.47
CA ARG A 186 0.93 -10.92 6.41
C ARG A 186 1.51 -10.18 5.20
N PRO A 187 2.42 -9.19 5.34
CA PRO A 187 2.97 -8.48 4.19
C PRO A 187 3.88 -9.33 3.32
N ASP A 188 4.65 -10.24 3.93
CA ASP A 188 5.62 -11.09 3.23
C ASP A 188 5.96 -12.33 4.09
N PRO A 189 5.28 -13.47 3.87
CA PRO A 189 5.59 -14.71 4.56
C PRO A 189 7.00 -15.21 4.27
N ALA A 190 7.58 -14.88 3.10
CA ALA A 190 8.91 -15.36 2.71
C ALA A 190 10.03 -14.72 3.53
N ALA A 191 9.76 -13.64 4.27
CA ALA A 191 10.69 -13.09 5.24
C ALA A 191 11.09 -14.10 6.34
N PHE A 192 10.24 -15.10 6.62
CA PHE A 192 10.48 -16.16 7.61
C PHE A 192 11.14 -17.41 7.00
N ARG A 193 11.79 -17.32 5.84
CA ARG A 193 12.35 -18.47 5.11
C ARG A 193 13.47 -19.24 5.84
N THR A 194 14.15 -18.62 6.79
CA THR A 194 15.20 -19.28 7.57
C THR A 194 14.56 -20.22 8.60
N PRO A 195 15.09 -21.43 8.83
CA PRO A 195 14.54 -22.37 9.81
C PRO A 195 14.35 -21.77 11.20
N ALA A 196 15.29 -20.94 11.67
CA ALA A 196 15.21 -20.31 12.99
C ALA A 196 14.02 -19.34 13.11
N LEU A 197 13.85 -18.43 12.15
CA LEU A 197 12.71 -17.52 12.11
C LEU A 197 11.38 -18.26 11.93
N LEU A 198 11.34 -19.30 11.08
CA LEU A 198 10.12 -20.08 10.86
C LEU A 198 9.66 -20.76 12.15
N GLU A 199 10.58 -21.39 12.91
CA GLU A 199 10.26 -22.05 14.17
C GLU A 199 9.88 -21.07 15.29
N ALA A 200 10.55 -19.91 15.35
CA ALA A 200 10.20 -18.83 16.29
C ALA A 200 8.78 -18.32 16.03
N ALA A 201 8.46 -18.03 14.77
CA ALA A 201 7.12 -17.63 14.36
C ALA A 201 6.10 -18.74 14.62
N TRP A 202 6.42 -20.00 14.30
CA TRP A 202 5.53 -21.15 14.49
C TRP A 202 5.09 -21.34 15.95
N SER A 203 6.05 -21.19 16.86
CA SER A 203 5.86 -21.37 18.30
C SER A 203 4.97 -20.28 18.91
N ARG A 204 4.94 -19.07 18.33
CA ARG A 204 4.06 -17.95 18.75
C ARG A 204 2.77 -17.84 17.96
N ALA A 205 2.75 -18.34 16.74
CA ALA A 205 1.64 -18.25 15.82
C ALA A 205 0.44 -19.09 16.28
N GLY A 206 -0.75 -18.47 16.30
CA GLY A 206 -2.02 -19.20 16.27
C GLY A 206 -2.30 -19.81 14.88
N VAL A 207 -3.41 -20.54 14.74
CA VAL A 207 -3.78 -21.27 13.51
C VAL A 207 -3.76 -20.36 12.27
N VAL A 208 -4.34 -19.15 12.36
CA VAL A 208 -4.37 -18.19 11.23
C VAL A 208 -2.96 -17.77 10.82
N SER A 209 -2.09 -17.46 11.78
CA SER A 209 -0.70 -17.06 11.51
C SER A 209 0.11 -18.22 10.91
N ARG A 210 -0.10 -19.46 11.36
CA ARG A 210 0.51 -20.65 10.75
C ARG A 210 0.01 -20.88 9.32
N ALA A 211 -1.26 -20.59 9.04
CA ALA A 211 -1.81 -20.67 7.70
C ALA A 211 -1.17 -19.66 6.74
N LEU A 212 -0.87 -18.45 7.22
CA LEU A 212 -0.13 -17.44 6.42
C LEU A 212 1.30 -17.89 6.06
N LEU A 213 1.90 -18.78 6.85
CA LEU A 213 3.22 -19.36 6.56
C LEU A 213 3.18 -20.53 5.57
N ALA A 214 1.99 -20.94 5.06
CA ALA A 214 1.81 -22.07 4.16
C ALA A 214 2.82 -22.17 2.99
N PRO A 215 3.25 -21.08 2.31
CA PRO A 215 4.27 -21.17 1.27
C PRO A 215 5.59 -21.83 1.72
N LEU A 216 5.94 -21.71 3.00
CA LEU A 216 7.19 -22.19 3.60
C LEU A 216 7.07 -23.57 4.27
N LEU A 217 5.85 -24.10 4.41
CA LEU A 217 5.60 -25.33 5.14
C LEU A 217 5.70 -26.58 4.25
N SER A 218 6.08 -27.71 4.85
CA SER A 218 5.95 -29.04 4.25
C SER A 218 4.49 -29.45 4.08
N ALA A 219 4.22 -30.48 3.26
CA ALA A 219 2.86 -30.97 3.05
C ALA A 219 2.18 -31.43 4.35
N GLU A 220 2.95 -32.05 5.25
CA GLU A 220 2.49 -32.54 6.55
C GLU A 220 2.06 -31.37 7.45
N ARG A 221 2.90 -30.33 7.56
CA ARG A 221 2.55 -29.13 8.33
C ARG A 221 1.37 -28.38 7.73
N ARG A 222 1.22 -28.34 6.40
CA ARG A 222 0.02 -27.75 5.77
C ARG A 222 -1.24 -28.54 6.11
N ALA A 223 -1.18 -29.86 6.17
CA ALA A 223 -2.31 -30.71 6.55
C ALA A 223 -2.70 -30.50 8.02
N GLU A 224 -1.72 -30.38 8.93
CA GLU A 224 -1.94 -30.05 10.34
C GLU A 224 -2.68 -28.69 10.48
N VAL A 225 -2.19 -27.66 9.79
CA VAL A 225 -2.79 -26.32 9.85
C VAL A 225 -4.16 -26.30 9.20
N LEU A 226 -4.40 -27.07 8.13
CA LEU A 226 -5.73 -27.22 7.53
C LEU A 226 -6.73 -27.82 8.52
N ALA A 227 -6.35 -28.88 9.23
CA ALA A 227 -7.22 -29.46 10.26
C ALA A 227 -7.55 -28.44 11.37
N GLY A 228 -6.56 -27.68 11.83
CA GLY A 228 -6.76 -26.58 12.77
C GLY A 228 -7.67 -25.49 12.22
N ALA A 229 -7.49 -25.09 10.96
CA ALA A 229 -8.29 -24.06 10.31
C ALA A 229 -9.76 -24.46 10.19
N LEU A 230 -10.03 -25.73 9.85
CA LEU A 230 -11.39 -26.28 9.76
C LEU A 230 -12.10 -26.34 11.12
N ALA A 231 -11.35 -26.47 12.21
CA ALA A 231 -11.86 -26.49 13.58
C ALA A 231 -12.12 -25.10 14.16
N LEU A 232 -11.71 -24.02 13.49
CA LEU A 232 -11.98 -22.66 13.97
C LEU A 232 -13.48 -22.37 14.00
N GLU A 233 -13.98 -22.00 15.17
CA GLU A 233 -15.39 -21.65 15.40
C GLU A 233 -15.76 -20.31 14.77
N VAL A 234 -14.82 -19.38 14.77
CA VAL A 234 -15.05 -18.01 14.31
C VAL A 234 -14.96 -17.95 12.78
N PRO A 235 -16.06 -17.65 12.05
CA PRO A 235 -16.09 -17.76 10.58
C PRO A 235 -15.05 -16.89 9.88
N HIS A 236 -14.78 -15.67 10.38
CA HIS A 236 -13.78 -14.80 9.76
C HIS A 236 -12.35 -15.36 9.89
N GLN A 237 -12.01 -15.97 11.04
CA GLN A 237 -10.69 -16.56 11.25
C GLN A 237 -10.52 -17.82 10.40
N ARG A 238 -11.58 -18.64 10.32
CA ARG A 238 -11.64 -19.81 9.46
C ARG A 238 -11.44 -19.44 8.00
N LEU A 239 -12.16 -18.43 7.50
CA LEU A 239 -12.02 -17.95 6.14
C LEU A 239 -10.59 -17.50 5.84
N GLU A 240 -10.01 -16.65 6.69
CA GLU A 240 -8.66 -16.12 6.48
C GLU A 240 -7.60 -17.24 6.45
N ALA A 241 -7.71 -18.21 7.37
CA ALA A 241 -6.80 -19.36 7.38
C ALA A 241 -6.95 -20.23 6.13
N LEU A 242 -8.17 -20.51 5.68
CA LEU A 242 -8.42 -21.31 4.49
C LEU A 242 -7.93 -20.62 3.21
N VAL A 243 -8.21 -19.31 3.05
CA VAL A 243 -7.73 -18.51 1.91
C VAL A 243 -6.21 -18.55 1.80
N ALA A 244 -5.50 -18.44 2.93
CA ALA A 244 -4.05 -18.53 2.96
C ALA A 244 -3.52 -19.93 2.56
N LEU A 245 -4.23 -21.00 2.91
CA LEU A 245 -3.82 -22.38 2.63
C LEU A 245 -4.13 -22.83 1.19
N ILE A 246 -5.28 -22.43 0.63
CA ILE A 246 -5.83 -22.93 -0.65
C ILE A 246 -4.79 -23.03 -1.79
N PRO A 247 -3.94 -22.02 -2.05
CA PRO A 247 -2.94 -22.08 -3.11
C PRO A 247 -1.90 -23.20 -2.94
N HIS A 248 -1.72 -23.68 -1.71
CA HIS A 248 -0.65 -24.57 -1.29
C HIS A 248 -1.13 -25.99 -0.99
N LEU A 249 -2.42 -26.28 -1.20
CA LEU A 249 -3.02 -27.60 -0.96
C LEU A 249 -3.08 -28.47 -2.23
N PRO A 250 -3.04 -29.82 -2.09
CA PRO A 250 -3.39 -30.77 -3.15
C PRO A 250 -4.83 -30.57 -3.64
N GLU A 251 -5.15 -31.02 -4.86
CA GLU A 251 -6.43 -30.79 -5.53
C GLU A 251 -7.65 -31.24 -4.70
N GLU A 252 -7.59 -32.44 -4.12
CA GLU A 252 -8.68 -32.99 -3.30
C GLU A 252 -8.96 -32.14 -2.05
N SER A 253 -7.91 -31.79 -1.29
CA SER A 253 -8.05 -30.95 -0.09
C SER A 253 -8.40 -29.50 -0.43
N ARG A 254 -7.97 -29.01 -1.61
CA ARG A 254 -8.27 -27.67 -2.09
C ARG A 254 -9.75 -27.49 -2.37
N ALA A 255 -10.41 -28.46 -3.01
CA ALA A 255 -11.85 -28.40 -3.28
C ALA A 255 -12.65 -28.32 -1.96
N ALA A 256 -12.35 -29.20 -1.00
CA ALA A 256 -13.00 -29.17 0.31
C ALA A 256 -12.73 -27.86 1.09
N ALA A 257 -11.50 -27.34 1.02
CA ALA A 257 -11.15 -26.06 1.64
C ALA A 257 -11.91 -24.88 1.02
N LEU A 258 -12.13 -24.89 -0.31
CA LEU A 258 -12.91 -23.87 -1.01
C LEU A 258 -14.38 -23.89 -0.61
N ASP A 259 -14.99 -25.07 -0.48
CA ASP A 259 -16.38 -25.17 -0.04
C ASP A 259 -16.55 -24.64 1.40
N ARG A 260 -15.62 -24.98 2.29
CA ARG A 260 -15.64 -24.46 3.67
C ARG A 260 -15.31 -22.97 3.76
N ALA A 261 -14.47 -22.46 2.88
CA ALA A 261 -14.21 -21.02 2.77
C ALA A 261 -15.46 -20.29 2.28
N TRP A 262 -16.19 -20.86 1.33
CA TRP A 262 -17.47 -20.31 0.86
C TRP A 262 -18.48 -20.22 2.00
N GLU A 263 -18.72 -21.33 2.72
CA GLU A 263 -19.62 -21.36 3.88
C GLU A 263 -19.21 -20.33 4.95
N ALA A 264 -17.91 -20.18 5.20
CA ALA A 264 -17.39 -19.20 6.14
C ALA A 264 -17.62 -17.76 5.67
N ALA A 265 -17.37 -17.45 4.40
CA ALA A 265 -17.61 -16.13 3.81
C ALA A 265 -19.10 -15.75 3.86
N ASP A 266 -19.97 -16.73 3.60
CA ASP A 266 -21.42 -16.58 3.71
C ASP A 266 -21.85 -16.37 5.17
N SER A 267 -21.30 -17.11 6.13
CA SER A 267 -21.64 -16.96 7.55
C SER A 267 -21.15 -15.65 8.18
N VAL A 268 -20.02 -15.08 7.70
CA VAL A 268 -19.55 -13.75 8.14
C VAL A 268 -20.57 -12.66 7.80
N ALA A 269 -21.43 -12.90 6.80
CA ALA A 269 -22.47 -11.97 6.37
C ALA A 269 -23.53 -11.69 7.45
N ASP A 270 -23.70 -12.58 8.42
CA ASP A 270 -24.80 -12.57 9.39
C ASP A 270 -24.40 -12.09 10.80
N HIS A 271 -23.11 -12.07 11.14
CA HIS A 271 -22.63 -11.66 12.46
C HIS A 271 -21.95 -10.27 12.43
N ALA A 272 -22.66 -9.24 12.94
CA ALA A 272 -22.16 -7.97 13.52
C ALA A 272 -22.60 -6.63 12.88
N VAL A 273 -22.52 -5.57 13.70
CA VAL A 273 -22.85 -4.14 13.47
C VAL A 273 -22.09 -3.49 12.28
N TRP A 274 -21.01 -4.13 11.80
CA TRP A 274 -20.21 -3.73 10.64
C TRP A 274 -20.28 -4.72 9.46
N GLY A 275 -21.26 -5.63 9.47
CA GLY A 275 -21.31 -6.84 8.63
C GLY A 275 -21.14 -6.64 7.12
N ALA A 276 -21.54 -5.49 6.57
CA ALA A 276 -21.32 -5.19 5.16
C ALA A 276 -19.82 -5.02 4.80
N MET A 277 -19.01 -4.42 5.67
CA MET A 277 -17.57 -4.25 5.42
C MET A 277 -16.85 -5.61 5.48
N SER A 278 -17.16 -6.41 6.51
CA SER A 278 -16.63 -7.77 6.64
C SER A 278 -17.05 -8.66 5.47
N ARG A 279 -18.27 -8.50 4.96
CA ARG A 279 -18.76 -9.23 3.78
C ARG A 279 -17.96 -8.92 2.53
N VAL A 280 -17.68 -7.63 2.28
CA VAL A 280 -16.85 -7.22 1.13
C VAL A 280 -15.47 -7.85 1.22
N GLU A 281 -14.82 -7.76 2.38
CA GLU A 281 -13.46 -8.29 2.57
C GLU A 281 -13.43 -9.82 2.41
N SER A 282 -14.40 -10.52 2.99
CA SER A 282 -14.53 -11.98 2.88
C SER A 282 -14.59 -12.43 1.42
N TRP A 283 -15.54 -11.90 0.64
CA TRP A 283 -15.67 -12.27 -0.77
C TRP A 283 -14.49 -11.82 -1.61
N ARG A 284 -13.97 -10.61 -1.37
CA ARG A 284 -12.77 -10.09 -2.06
C ARG A 284 -11.57 -11.01 -1.89
N SER A 285 -11.37 -11.58 -0.69
CA SER A 285 -10.28 -12.50 -0.39
C SER A 285 -10.45 -13.87 -1.06
N LEU A 286 -11.69 -14.35 -1.25
CA LEU A 286 -11.97 -15.67 -1.81
C LEU A 286 -12.00 -15.69 -3.35
N VAL A 287 -12.45 -14.60 -3.99
CA VAL A 287 -12.59 -14.48 -5.45
C VAL A 287 -11.36 -14.93 -6.26
N PRO A 288 -10.10 -14.59 -5.89
CA PRO A 288 -8.92 -15.01 -6.63
C PRO A 288 -8.74 -16.54 -6.73
N HIS A 289 -9.40 -17.30 -5.84
CA HIS A 289 -9.30 -18.75 -5.76
C HIS A 289 -10.49 -19.48 -6.40
N LEU A 290 -11.46 -18.74 -6.95
CA LEU A 290 -12.66 -19.27 -7.58
C LEU A 290 -12.58 -19.19 -9.12
N SER A 291 -13.32 -20.06 -9.79
CA SER A 291 -13.45 -20.10 -11.25
C SER A 291 -14.93 -20.19 -11.68
N GLY A 292 -15.21 -19.82 -12.93
CA GLY A 292 -16.54 -19.91 -13.53
C GLY A 292 -17.64 -19.19 -12.75
N GLU A 293 -18.81 -19.80 -12.69
CA GLU A 293 -20.01 -19.23 -12.06
C GLU A 293 -19.82 -18.88 -10.58
N ARG A 294 -19.02 -19.66 -9.83
CA ARG A 294 -18.74 -19.38 -8.41
C ARG A 294 -17.99 -18.06 -8.26
N ARG A 295 -17.07 -17.75 -9.17
CA ARG A 295 -16.33 -16.47 -9.16
C ARG A 295 -17.26 -15.29 -9.43
N ASP A 296 -18.15 -15.43 -10.42
CA ASP A 296 -19.09 -14.38 -10.80
C ASP A 296 -20.12 -14.12 -9.69
N ALA A 297 -20.62 -15.19 -9.07
CA ALA A 297 -21.52 -15.09 -7.92
C ALA A 297 -20.85 -14.37 -6.74
N ALA A 298 -19.60 -14.75 -6.39
CA ALA A 298 -18.86 -14.10 -5.31
C ALA A 298 -18.63 -12.59 -5.58
N LEU A 299 -18.27 -12.21 -6.81
CA LEU A 299 -18.10 -10.81 -7.20
C LEU A 299 -19.41 -10.01 -7.14
N ARG A 300 -20.53 -10.59 -7.58
CA ARG A 300 -21.86 -9.96 -7.47
C ARG A 300 -22.25 -9.75 -6.01
N THR A 301 -22.00 -10.73 -5.15
CA THR A 301 -22.27 -10.62 -3.71
C THR A 301 -21.38 -9.56 -3.05
N ALA A 302 -20.09 -9.52 -3.39
CA ALA A 302 -19.17 -8.48 -2.92
C ALA A 302 -19.65 -7.08 -3.34
N LEU A 303 -20.00 -6.90 -4.62
CA LEU A 303 -20.48 -5.61 -5.14
C LEU A 303 -21.79 -5.17 -4.49
N ALA A 304 -22.74 -6.09 -4.31
CA ALA A 304 -24.00 -5.81 -3.62
C ALA A 304 -23.75 -5.36 -2.17
N ALA A 305 -22.80 -5.99 -1.48
CA ALA A 305 -22.38 -5.60 -0.14
C ALA A 305 -21.76 -4.20 -0.10
N VAL A 306 -20.90 -3.87 -1.06
CA VAL A 306 -20.32 -2.52 -1.19
C VAL A 306 -21.43 -1.48 -1.37
N VAL A 307 -22.33 -1.71 -2.32
CA VAL A 307 -23.40 -0.75 -2.68
C VAL A 307 -24.42 -0.56 -1.55
N ALA A 308 -24.63 -1.58 -0.70
CA ALA A 308 -25.50 -1.49 0.46
C ALA A 308 -24.98 -0.53 1.54
N VAL A 309 -23.67 -0.25 1.58
CA VAL A 309 -23.09 0.71 2.54
C VAL A 309 -23.37 2.14 2.10
N ASN A 310 -24.12 2.88 2.92
CA ASN A 310 -24.44 4.29 2.65
C ASN A 310 -23.32 5.26 3.08
N ARG A 311 -22.07 4.99 2.65
CA ARG A 311 -20.91 5.87 2.84
C ARG A 311 -20.12 5.98 1.53
N GLU A 312 -20.15 7.16 0.91
CA GLU A 312 -19.57 7.39 -0.42
C GLU A 312 -18.08 7.06 -0.49
N ASN A 313 -17.31 7.47 0.52
CA ASN A 313 -15.89 7.18 0.59
C ASN A 313 -15.61 5.67 0.64
N PHE A 314 -16.35 4.94 1.47
CA PHE A 314 -16.23 3.48 1.57
C PHE A 314 -16.56 2.79 0.24
N VAL A 315 -17.68 3.18 -0.39
CA VAL A 315 -18.10 2.61 -1.68
C VAL A 315 -17.02 2.81 -2.74
N VAL A 316 -16.50 4.02 -2.88
CA VAL A 316 -15.46 4.30 -3.87
C VAL A 316 -14.22 3.45 -3.58
N PHE A 317 -13.69 3.46 -2.36
CA PHE A 317 -12.48 2.70 -2.03
C PHE A 317 -12.63 1.19 -2.28
N GLU A 318 -13.75 0.59 -1.91
CA GLU A 318 -13.94 -0.85 -2.12
C GLU A 318 -14.18 -1.21 -3.59
N LEU A 319 -14.86 -0.36 -4.36
CA LEU A 319 -14.95 -0.55 -5.81
C LEU A 319 -13.57 -0.50 -6.48
N LEU A 320 -12.69 0.39 -6.04
CA LEU A 320 -11.31 0.46 -6.52
C LEU A 320 -10.53 -0.81 -6.21
N ARG A 321 -10.72 -1.39 -5.01
CA ARG A 321 -10.08 -2.65 -4.59
C ARG A 321 -10.61 -3.86 -5.37
N LEU A 322 -11.88 -3.87 -5.75
CA LEU A 322 -12.49 -4.93 -6.55
C LEU A 322 -12.22 -4.80 -8.05
N ALA A 323 -11.93 -3.61 -8.56
CA ALA A 323 -11.78 -3.34 -10.00
C ALA A 323 -10.83 -4.28 -10.75
N PRO A 324 -9.65 -4.66 -10.23
CA PRO A 324 -8.77 -5.61 -10.93
C PRO A 324 -9.38 -7.00 -11.11
N LEU A 325 -10.39 -7.35 -10.31
CA LEU A 325 -11.01 -8.69 -10.28
C LEU A 325 -12.31 -8.76 -11.09
N MET A 326 -12.87 -7.60 -11.46
CA MET A 326 -14.21 -7.50 -12.04
C MET A 326 -14.22 -7.74 -13.56
N PRO A 327 -15.19 -8.53 -14.08
CA PRO A 327 -15.52 -8.56 -15.50
C PRO A 327 -16.13 -7.23 -15.95
N THR A 328 -16.20 -7.05 -17.27
CA THR A 328 -16.62 -5.81 -17.92
C THR A 328 -18.00 -5.29 -17.48
N ASP A 329 -18.98 -6.17 -17.27
CA ASP A 329 -20.31 -5.81 -16.80
C ASP A 329 -20.28 -5.19 -15.39
N LEU A 330 -19.49 -5.76 -14.47
CA LEU A 330 -19.32 -5.24 -13.13
C LEU A 330 -18.45 -3.96 -13.10
N LEU A 331 -17.47 -3.83 -13.99
CA LEU A 331 -16.72 -2.57 -14.18
C LEU A 331 -17.64 -1.44 -14.66
N ALA A 332 -18.59 -1.73 -15.55
CA ALA A 332 -19.58 -0.74 -15.98
C ALA A 332 -20.44 -0.24 -14.81
N MET A 333 -20.86 -1.14 -13.92
CA MET A 333 -21.56 -0.78 -12.69
C MET A 333 -20.70 0.06 -11.75
N ALA A 334 -19.41 -0.26 -11.61
CA ALA A 334 -18.47 0.49 -10.78
C ALA A 334 -18.29 1.93 -11.30
N VAL A 335 -18.10 2.12 -12.62
CA VAL A 335 -18.02 3.45 -13.24
C VAL A 335 -19.30 4.24 -13.01
N ALA A 336 -20.47 3.63 -13.19
CA ALA A 336 -21.75 4.30 -12.94
C ALA A 336 -21.91 4.72 -11.47
N LYS A 337 -21.53 3.84 -10.52
CA LYS A 337 -21.63 4.13 -9.08
C LYS A 337 -20.65 5.22 -8.64
N VAL A 338 -19.40 5.19 -9.11
CA VAL A 338 -18.43 6.25 -8.84
C VAL A 338 -18.87 7.56 -9.50
N GLY A 339 -19.35 7.53 -10.75
CA GLY A 339 -19.89 8.69 -11.44
C GLY A 339 -21.13 9.30 -10.76
N ALA A 340 -21.96 8.50 -10.10
CA ALA A 340 -23.12 8.96 -9.33
C ALA A 340 -22.79 9.42 -7.89
N THR A 341 -21.51 9.36 -7.49
CA THR A 341 -21.09 9.83 -6.16
C THR A 341 -21.29 11.35 -6.05
N ARG A 342 -21.93 11.81 -4.97
CA ARG A 342 -22.36 13.21 -4.85
C ARG A 342 -21.18 14.16 -4.71
N ARG A 343 -20.20 13.80 -3.89
CA ARG A 343 -19.04 14.65 -3.63
C ARG A 343 -17.98 14.49 -4.73
N PRO A 344 -17.61 15.56 -5.45
CA PRO A 344 -16.56 15.52 -6.47
C PRO A 344 -15.21 15.01 -5.95
N CYS A 345 -14.90 15.28 -4.67
CA CYS A 345 -13.68 14.81 -4.00
C CYS A 345 -13.56 13.29 -3.86
N TRP A 346 -14.66 12.53 -3.98
CA TRP A 346 -14.63 11.06 -4.06
C TRP A 346 -14.79 10.56 -5.49
N ARG A 347 -15.57 11.28 -6.30
CA ARG A 347 -15.84 10.94 -7.70
C ARG A 347 -14.60 11.06 -8.57
N ALA A 348 -13.86 12.16 -8.50
CA ALA A 348 -12.72 12.41 -9.38
C ALA A 348 -11.54 11.46 -9.12
N PRO A 349 -11.05 11.25 -7.86
CA PRO A 349 -10.03 10.24 -7.59
C PRO A 349 -10.49 8.81 -7.90
N GLY A 350 -11.79 8.53 -7.70
CA GLY A 350 -12.40 7.25 -8.05
C GLY A 350 -12.30 6.96 -9.56
N LEU A 351 -12.71 7.92 -10.40
CA LEU A 351 -12.62 7.78 -11.86
C LEU A 351 -11.17 7.70 -12.35
N PHE A 352 -10.29 8.54 -11.79
CA PHE A 352 -8.84 8.49 -12.06
C PHE A 352 -8.28 7.08 -11.81
N THR A 353 -8.61 6.49 -10.66
CA THR A 353 -8.07 5.19 -10.27
C THR A 353 -8.72 4.05 -11.06
N LEU A 354 -10.03 4.07 -11.28
CA LEU A 354 -10.73 3.04 -12.07
C LEU A 354 -10.23 2.97 -13.52
N ALA A 355 -9.87 4.10 -14.12
CA ALA A 355 -9.50 4.18 -15.54
C ALA A 355 -8.44 3.16 -15.98
N ARG A 356 -7.50 2.79 -15.10
CA ARG A 356 -6.44 1.81 -15.39
C ARG A 356 -6.97 0.39 -15.62
N HIS A 357 -8.16 0.08 -15.08
CA HIS A 357 -8.81 -1.24 -15.16
C HIS A 357 -9.90 -1.30 -16.22
N LEU A 358 -10.28 -0.16 -16.83
CA LEU A 358 -11.38 -0.13 -17.79
C LEU A 358 -10.95 -0.65 -19.17
N PRO A 359 -11.71 -1.58 -19.77
CA PRO A 359 -11.60 -1.87 -21.19
C PRO A 359 -12.01 -0.64 -22.02
N ALA A 360 -11.54 -0.57 -23.27
CA ALA A 360 -11.73 0.59 -24.14
C ALA A 360 -13.21 0.99 -24.30
N GLU A 361 -14.11 0.01 -24.33
CA GLU A 361 -15.56 0.22 -24.44
C GLU A 361 -16.20 0.98 -23.25
N LEU A 362 -15.56 1.01 -22.08
CA LEU A 362 -16.06 1.74 -20.91
C LEU A 362 -15.42 3.12 -20.74
N LEU A 363 -14.39 3.46 -21.53
CA LEU A 363 -13.73 4.77 -21.45
C LEU A 363 -14.68 5.93 -21.77
N PRO A 364 -15.57 5.87 -22.79
CA PRO A 364 -16.51 6.96 -23.06
C PRO A 364 -17.43 7.26 -21.87
N ARG A 365 -17.88 6.22 -21.14
CA ARG A 365 -18.70 6.39 -19.93
C ARG A 365 -17.92 7.03 -18.80
N ALA A 366 -16.63 6.70 -18.65
CA ALA A 366 -15.77 7.33 -17.67
C ALA A 366 -15.51 8.81 -18.00
N VAL A 367 -15.33 9.15 -19.27
CA VAL A 367 -15.22 10.55 -19.74
C VAL A 367 -16.51 11.32 -19.45
N GLU A 368 -17.67 10.77 -19.80
CA GLU A 368 -18.98 11.39 -19.51
C GLU A 368 -19.16 11.63 -18.00
N ALA A 369 -18.83 10.63 -17.18
CA ALA A 369 -18.85 10.76 -15.73
C ALA A 369 -17.83 11.78 -15.22
N ALA A 370 -16.70 11.97 -15.90
CA ALA A 370 -15.74 13.00 -15.54
C ALA A 370 -16.26 14.40 -15.87
N THR A 371 -16.69 14.62 -17.12
CA THR A 371 -17.14 15.93 -17.63
C THR A 371 -18.41 16.43 -16.95
N ALA A 372 -19.30 15.53 -16.53
CA ALA A 372 -20.51 15.88 -15.80
C ALA A 372 -20.27 16.46 -14.40
N MET A 373 -19.02 16.52 -13.91
CA MET A 373 -18.69 17.26 -12.68
C MET A 373 -18.69 18.79 -12.87
N GLY A 374 -18.49 19.28 -14.10
CA GLY A 374 -18.55 20.70 -14.45
C GLY A 374 -17.40 21.57 -13.93
N GLU A 375 -16.81 21.26 -12.77
CA GLU A 375 -15.69 22.02 -12.21
C GLU A 375 -14.34 21.64 -12.85
N PRO A 376 -13.58 22.60 -13.41
CA PRO A 376 -12.33 22.34 -14.14
C PRO A 376 -11.30 21.54 -13.34
N TYR A 377 -11.15 21.82 -12.03
CA TYR A 377 -10.22 21.11 -11.15
C TYR A 377 -10.55 19.61 -11.08
N TRP A 378 -11.79 19.26 -10.74
CA TRP A 378 -12.21 17.86 -10.58
C TRP A 378 -12.23 17.11 -11.90
N VAL A 379 -12.65 17.78 -12.99
CA VAL A 379 -12.63 17.18 -14.33
C VAL A 379 -11.19 16.92 -14.75
N GLY A 380 -10.27 17.87 -14.54
CA GLY A 380 -8.84 17.72 -14.82
C GLY A 380 -8.23 16.54 -14.06
N MET A 381 -8.52 16.40 -12.76
CA MET A 381 -8.06 15.28 -11.94
C MET A 381 -8.55 13.92 -12.48
N ALA A 382 -9.84 13.77 -12.79
CA ALA A 382 -10.35 12.52 -13.34
C ALA A 382 -9.74 12.21 -14.71
N MET A 383 -9.64 13.23 -15.57
CA MET A 383 -9.11 13.10 -16.93
C MET A 383 -7.61 12.80 -16.95
N ALA A 384 -6.84 13.17 -15.92
CA ALA A 384 -5.44 12.78 -15.79
C ALA A 384 -5.26 11.25 -15.78
N GLY A 385 -6.25 10.49 -15.27
CA GLY A 385 -6.23 9.02 -15.26
C GLY A 385 -6.84 8.40 -16.52
N ILE A 386 -7.85 9.05 -17.11
CA ILE A 386 -8.57 8.54 -18.28
C ILE A 386 -7.83 8.82 -19.59
N ALA A 387 -7.29 10.02 -19.76
CA ALA A 387 -6.68 10.47 -21.02
C ALA A 387 -5.55 9.57 -21.54
N PRO A 388 -4.66 8.99 -20.70
CA PRO A 388 -3.64 8.04 -21.16
C PRO A 388 -4.20 6.77 -21.81
N ARG A 389 -5.45 6.40 -21.48
CA ARG A 389 -6.15 5.21 -22.00
C ARG A 389 -6.93 5.47 -23.28
N LEU A 390 -7.21 6.73 -23.59
CA LEU A 390 -7.93 7.14 -24.81
C LEU A 390 -7.01 7.09 -26.05
N SER A 391 -7.63 6.88 -27.21
CA SER A 391 -6.95 7.05 -28.51
C SER A 391 -6.47 8.49 -28.70
N ALA A 392 -5.51 8.71 -29.60
CA ALA A 392 -4.96 10.04 -29.86
C ALA A 392 -6.03 11.05 -30.32
N ASP A 393 -7.07 10.60 -31.03
CA ASP A 393 -8.15 11.45 -31.54
C ASP A 393 -9.19 11.79 -30.46
N GLU A 394 -9.47 10.87 -29.55
CA GLU A 394 -10.32 11.13 -28.38
C GLU A 394 -9.62 12.04 -27.38
N ARG A 395 -8.32 11.80 -27.15
CA ARG A 395 -7.49 12.62 -26.27
C ARG A 395 -7.42 14.07 -26.75
N ARG A 396 -7.22 14.29 -28.05
CA ARG A 396 -7.18 15.64 -28.64
C ARG A 396 -8.50 16.38 -28.50
N ARG A 397 -9.64 15.70 -28.74
CA ARG A 397 -10.97 16.30 -28.60
C ARG A 397 -11.24 16.71 -27.15
N HIS A 398 -11.07 15.79 -26.20
CA HIS A 398 -11.43 16.07 -24.81
C HIS A 398 -10.46 17.01 -24.10
N LEU A 399 -9.17 17.01 -24.43
CA LEU A 399 -8.22 17.97 -23.82
C LEU A 399 -8.35 19.38 -24.40
N ALA A 400 -8.79 19.53 -25.67
CA ALA A 400 -9.06 20.84 -26.26
C ALA A 400 -10.27 21.53 -25.62
N ASP A 401 -11.30 20.76 -25.25
CA ASP A 401 -12.53 21.27 -24.64
C ASP A 401 -12.35 21.69 -23.17
N LEU A 402 -11.32 21.19 -22.47
CA LEU A 402 -11.23 21.29 -21.02
C LEU A 402 -10.52 22.52 -20.45
N ARG A 403 -9.97 23.43 -21.27
CA ARG A 403 -9.19 24.61 -20.78
C ARG A 403 -8.18 24.28 -19.64
N ILE A 404 -7.72 23.03 -19.52
CA ILE A 404 -6.81 22.57 -18.45
C ILE A 404 -5.47 23.32 -18.49
N VAL A 405 -5.15 23.93 -19.63
CA VAL A 405 -3.95 24.75 -19.85
C VAL A 405 -3.97 26.06 -19.03
N GLU A 406 -5.13 26.55 -18.57
CA GLU A 406 -5.22 27.81 -17.81
C GLU A 406 -5.16 27.62 -16.27
N LEU A 407 -5.15 26.39 -15.75
CA LEU A 407 -5.18 26.08 -14.30
C LEU A 407 -3.99 25.23 -13.80
N LEU A 408 -2.96 25.01 -14.62
CA LEU A 408 -1.72 24.29 -14.27
C LEU A 408 -0.49 25.15 -14.61
#